data_AF-A0A147BW59-F1
#
_entry.id   AF-A0A147BW59-F1
#
_cell.length_a   1.000
_cell.length_b   1.000
_cell.length_c   1.000
_cell.angle_alpha   90.00
_cell.angle_beta   90.00
_cell.angle_gamma   90.00
#
_symmetry.space_group_name_H-M   'P 1'
#
loop_
_entity.id
_entity.type
_entity.pdbx_description
1 polymer ?
#
loop_
_entity_poly.entity_id
_entity_poly.type
_entity_poly.pdbx_seq_one_letter_code
_entity_poly.pdbx_strand_id
1 'polypeptide(L)' 'CTAMLYEEQCRAPRPSAHCDNSIPLRRVYYFSNRTNQCESEVTCAKGMNTFEDLICCISECPYGKHHPPGKQESGRKY' A
#
# COMPACT_ATOMS: atom_id res chain seq x y z
N CYS A 1 6.73 1.15 -10.17
CA CYS A 1 5.72 0.14 -9.83
C CYS A 1 6.13 -1.16 -10.53
N THR A 2 6.00 -2.30 -9.87
CA THR A 2 6.56 -3.59 -10.31
C THR A 2 5.49 -4.50 -10.92
N ALA A 3 4.46 -4.86 -10.15
CA ALA A 3 3.34 -5.69 -10.60
C ALA A 3 2.16 -5.59 -9.63
N MET A 4 0.93 -5.81 -10.12
CA MET A 4 -0.25 -5.89 -9.26
C MET A 4 -0.15 -7.07 -8.29
N LEU A 5 -0.32 -6.80 -7.01
CA LEU A 5 -0.35 -7.78 -5.94
C LEU A 5 -1.75 -8.37 -5.81
N TYR A 6 -1.86 -9.56 -5.20
CA TYR A 6 -3.15 -10.11 -4.81
C TYR A 6 -3.71 -9.36 -3.60
N GLU A 7 -5.04 -9.33 -3.46
CA GLU A 7 -5.71 -8.62 -2.36
C GLU A 7 -5.20 -9.06 -0.98
N GLU A 8 -4.98 -10.36 -0.80
CA GLU A 8 -4.43 -10.93 0.42
C GLU A 8 -3.03 -10.40 0.76
N GLN A 9 -2.21 -10.10 -0.26
CA GLN A 9 -0.85 -9.56 -0.10
C GLN A 9 -0.88 -8.07 0.25
N CYS A 10 -1.84 -7.34 -0.34
CA CYS A 10 -2.11 -5.94 0.03
C CYS A 10 -2.65 -5.82 1.44
N ARG A 11 -3.45 -6.78 1.90
CA ARG A 11 -4.03 -6.80 3.26
C ARG A 11 -3.14 -7.49 4.29
N ALA A 12 -2.02 -8.07 3.87
CA ALA A 12 -1.12 -8.78 4.75
C ALA A 12 -0.56 -7.86 5.85
N PRO A 13 -0.39 -8.38 7.09
CA PRO A 13 0.21 -7.62 8.16
C PRO A 13 1.64 -7.18 7.78
N ARG A 14 1.93 -5.89 7.94
CA ARG A 14 3.29 -5.37 7.71
C ARG A 14 4.15 -5.53 8.96
N PRO A 15 5.41 -5.94 8.81
CA PRO A 15 6.35 -5.93 9.92
C PRO A 15 6.65 -4.48 10.33
N SER A 16 6.55 -4.18 11.63
CA SER A 16 7.07 -2.94 12.19
C SER A 16 8.60 -3.02 12.19
N ALA A 17 9.27 -2.20 11.40
CA ALA A 17 10.73 -2.13 11.44
C ALA A 17 11.17 -1.26 12.62
N HIS A 18 12.10 -1.76 13.42
CA HIS A 18 12.85 -0.93 14.35
C HIS A 18 14.13 -0.47 13.64
N CYS A 19 14.17 0.79 13.27
CA CYS A 19 15.28 1.37 12.51
C CYS A 19 16.42 1.76 13.46
N ASP A 20 17.64 1.38 13.10
CA ASP A 20 18.85 1.93 13.70
C ASP A 20 19.03 3.39 13.28
N ASN A 21 19.62 4.23 14.13
CA ASN A 21 19.82 5.66 13.85
C ASN A 21 20.72 5.92 12.63
N SER A 22 21.48 4.93 12.17
CA SER A 22 22.29 5.00 10.95
C SER A 22 21.49 4.79 9.65
N ILE A 23 20.25 4.29 9.72
CA ILE A 23 19.44 4.01 8.55
C ILE A 23 18.57 5.23 8.22
N PRO A 24 18.66 5.78 6.99
CA PRO A 24 17.79 6.89 6.59
C PRO A 24 16.34 6.42 6.55
N LEU A 25 15.50 7.13 7.30
CA LEU A 25 14.05 6.98 7.22
C LEU A 25 13.55 7.55 5.90
N ARG A 26 12.53 6.91 5.34
CA ARG A 26 11.93 7.32 4.07
C ARG A 26 10.42 7.26 4.19
N ARG A 27 9.76 8.16 3.45
CA ARG A 27 8.31 8.12 3.31
C ARG A 27 7.97 7.02 2.31
N VAL A 28 7.21 6.04 2.78
CA VAL A 28 6.68 4.95 1.96
C VAL A 28 5.15 4.96 2.04
N TYR A 29 4.53 4.28 1.11
CA TYR A 29 3.09 4.06 1.02
C TYR A 29 2.80 2.57 1.15
N TYR A 30 1.67 2.22 1.76
CA TYR A 30 1.24 0.84 1.92
C TYR A 30 -0.28 0.75 1.94
N PHE A 31 -0.83 -0.38 1.54
CA PHE A 31 -2.25 -0.64 1.64
C PHE A 31 -2.61 -1.07 3.06
N SER A 32 -3.46 -0.29 3.72
CA SER A 32 -3.92 -0.56 5.08
C SER A 32 -5.22 -1.35 5.05
N ASN A 33 -5.20 -2.58 5.57
CA ASN A 33 -6.43 -3.37 5.71
C ASN A 33 -7.43 -2.72 6.69
N ARG A 34 -6.95 -1.88 7.62
CA ARG A 34 -7.81 -1.22 8.63
C ARG A 34 -8.62 -0.08 8.02
N THR A 35 -7.99 0.79 7.24
CA THR A 35 -8.68 1.92 6.59
C THR A 35 -9.16 1.59 5.18
N ASN A 36 -8.75 0.43 4.67
CA ASN A 36 -9.06 -0.06 3.33
C ASN A 36 -8.58 0.89 2.23
N GLN A 37 -7.39 1.48 2.38
CA GLN A 37 -6.80 2.42 1.41
C GLN A 37 -5.27 2.47 1.53
N CYS A 38 -4.62 3.13 0.58
CA CYS A 38 -3.19 3.44 0.67
C CYS A 38 -2.94 4.56 1.70
N GLU A 39 -2.04 4.30 2.64
CA GLU A 39 -1.57 5.24 3.67
C GLU A 39 -0.07 5.45 3.54
N SER A 40 0.44 6.56 4.08
CA SER A 40 1.88 6.85 4.11
C SER A 40 2.45 6.69 5.51
N GLU A 41 3.65 6.12 5.61
CA GLU A 41 4.41 5.97 6.86
C GLU A 41 5.87 6.39 6.62
N VAL A 42 6.52 6.93 7.66
CA VAL A 42 7.97 7.17 7.64
C VAL A 42 8.64 6.00 8.33
N THR A 43 9.32 5.17 7.56
CA THR A 43 9.96 3.95 8.08
C THR A 43 11.19 3.59 7.26
N CYS A 44 12.06 2.76 7.81
CA CYS A 44 13.11 2.07 7.08
C CYS A 44 12.65 0.70 6.56
N ALA A 45 11.43 0.27 6.90
CA ALA A 45 10.91 -1.03 6.50
C ALA A 45 10.87 -1.19 4.97
N LYS A 46 11.11 -2.42 4.53
CA LYS A 46 10.90 -2.87 3.15
C LYS A 46 10.01 -4.10 3.17
N GLY A 47 9.23 -4.29 2.12
CA GLY A 47 8.35 -5.45 1.96
C GLY A 47 7.43 -5.29 0.76
N MET A 48 6.71 -6.36 0.40
CA MET A 48 5.84 -6.36 -0.78
C MET A 48 4.74 -5.29 -0.71
N ASN A 49 4.08 -5.15 0.45
CA ASN A 49 3.10 -4.08 0.68
C ASN A 49 3.80 -2.77 1.10
N THR A 50 4.88 -2.38 0.42
CA THR A 50 5.64 -1.14 0.72
C THR A 50 6.11 -0.52 -0.59
N PHE A 51 5.63 0.68 -0.87
CA PHE A 51 5.85 1.37 -2.12
C PHE A 51 6.50 2.72 -1.85
N GLU A 52 7.41 3.18 -2.69
CA GLU A 52 7.98 4.54 -2.56
C GLU A 52 7.00 5.63 -3.02
N ASP A 53 5.97 5.25 -3.78
CA ASP A 53 5.04 6.17 -4.43
C ASP A 53 3.58 5.76 -4.20
N LEU A 54 2.72 6.75 -3.98
CA LEU A 54 1.29 6.56 -3.76
C LEU A 54 0.61 5.95 -4.99
N ILE A 55 0.98 6.40 -6.19
CA ILE A 55 0.43 5.89 -7.45
C ILE A 55 0.77 4.40 -7.59
N CYS A 56 1.98 3.99 -7.19
CA CYS A 56 2.33 2.58 -7.19
C CYS A 56 1.51 1.77 -6.18
N CYS A 57 1.28 2.30 -4.97
CA CYS A 57 0.39 1.61 -4.02
C CYS A 57 -1.02 1.43 -4.60
N ILE A 58 -1.58 2.46 -5.23
CA ILE A 58 -2.92 2.40 -5.83
C ILE A 58 -2.96 1.42 -7.01
N SER A 59 -1.94 1.47 -7.88
CA SER A 59 -1.86 0.62 -9.07
C SER A 59 -1.58 -0.84 -8.72
N GLU A 60 -0.78 -1.11 -7.69
CA GLU A 60 -0.41 -2.47 -7.31
C GLU A 60 -1.43 -3.11 -6.35
N CYS A 61 -2.19 -2.31 -5.59
CA CYS A 61 -3.21 -2.77 -4.66
C CYS A 61 -4.58 -2.12 -4.90
N PRO A 62 -5.28 -2.38 -6.03
CA PRO A 62 -6.50 -1.67 -6.43
C PRO A 62 -7.80 -2.17 -5.74
N TYR A 63 -7.74 -2.59 -4.48
CA TYR A 63 -8.83 -3.30 -3.78
C TYR A 63 -9.60 -2.45 -2.75
N GLY A 64 -9.14 -1.23 -2.50
CA GLY A 64 -9.65 -0.36 -1.45
C GLY A 64 -10.46 0.83 -1.94
N LYS A 65 -10.52 1.85 -1.08
CA LYS A 65 -11.09 3.15 -1.36
C LYS A 65 -10.04 4.03 -2.05
N HIS A 66 -9.84 3.80 -3.34
CA HIS A 66 -8.97 4.62 -4.18
C HIS A 66 -9.83 5.74 -4.79
N HIS A 67 -10.04 6.85 -4.07
CA HIS A 67 -10.71 8.00 -4.67
C HIS A 67 -9.68 9.00 -5.20
N PRO A 68 -9.71 9.28 -6.52
CA PRO A 68 -10.16 10.55 -7.05
C PRO A 68 -11.63 10.45 -7.51
N PRO A 69 -12.37 11.56 -7.65
CA PRO A 69 -13.78 11.53 -8.02
C PRO A 69 -13.95 11.02 -9.45
N GLY A 70 -14.68 9.92 -9.61
CA GLY A 70 -15.19 9.48 -10.91
C GLY A 70 -14.41 8.34 -11.56
N LYS A 71 -14.62 7.12 -11.06
CA LYS A 71 -14.95 5.92 -11.86
C LYS A 71 -15.06 4.71 -10.91
N GLN A 72 -16.28 4.49 -10.40
CA GLN A 72 -16.68 3.18 -9.91
C GLN A 72 -16.72 2.24 -11.11
N GLU A 73 -15.70 1.41 -11.30
CA GLU A 73 -15.84 0.24 -12.17
C GLU A 73 -16.41 -0.91 -11.34
N SER A 74 -17.72 -1.07 -11.51
CA SER A 74 -18.56 -2.24 -11.28
C SER A 74 -17.85 -3.48 -10.70
N GLY A 75 -17.99 -3.66 -9.39
CA GLY A 75 -17.79 -4.94 -8.74
C GLY A 75 -18.79 -5.95 -9.31
N ARG A 76 -18.29 -6.87 -10.12
CA ARG A 76 -18.99 -8.06 -10.61
C ARG A 76 -19.41 -8.88 -9.39
N LYS A 77 -20.70 -8.87 -9.07
CA LYS A 77 -21.32 -9.85 -8.17
C LYS A 77 -21.29 -11.21 -8.86
N TYR A 78 -20.79 -12.24 -8.16
CA TYR A 78 -21.14 -13.63 -8.41
C TYR A 78 -22.13 -14.08 -7.33
#